data_AF-A0A093YRQ9-F1
#
_entry.id   AF-A0A093YRQ9-F1
#
_cell.length_a   1.000
_cell.length_b   1.000
_cell.length_c   1.000
_cell.angle_alpha   90.00
_cell.angle_beta   90.00
_cell.angle_gamma   90.00
#
_symmetry.space_group_name_H-M   'P 1'
#
loop_
_entity.id
_entity.type
_entity.pdbx_description
1 polymer ?
#
loop_
_entity_poly.entity_id
_entity_poly.type
_entity_poly.pdbx_seq_one_letter_code
_entity_poly.pdbx_strand_id
1 'polypeptide(L)'
;MKLQDAYNLAAVLSVASAHTIMQSFNGNPMGDAIYMPSSNMYQSDVNANTLACNGAPATGFRSSSKKITVQAGSTVTGLWLHELGSTDSNPGSDTDNKVIASSHKGPLLAYMKKVSDATQNPSAGPGNGWFKISEVGLISSTQWAVDALISAGGVQSVKIPSCIENGDYLLRFEIIALHSASTYPGAQFYVECAQITVTGGTGTATPSTVSIPGTYSGSDPGIKVSIYNTKGTPYPSSYTIPGPPVFTCPSGSGSNPPATTTPGGGSGGGSGAAPKYGQCGGIGWTGPTVCAAGSTCKASGDYYSHMKHIISLAALVASAVAHSTFQELWVDGVDQEGTCIRTPPSNSPVQSVTSGDITCNVGGTTGVAGLCSVAAGQTVTVEMHAQAGDRSCDTEAIGGNHFGPVIVYMGKVDDATTADGSGPIWFKVDQEGYDVPTKTWGTMTLNDNCGKRTFTVPSSLAPGNYLLRAEVIALHAAGSSGGAQFYMSCYQLEVTGSGTASPSGVSFPGAYSASDPGILIDIYSEITSYTVPGPDVFTG
;
A
#
# COMPACT_ATOMS: atom_id res chain seq x y z
N MET A 1 -35.76 -39.73 11.16
CA MET A 1 -34.97 -39.60 12.40
C MET A 1 -33.50 -39.69 12.00
N LYS A 2 -32.78 -38.55 12.08
CA LYS A 2 -31.32 -38.31 12.26
C LYS A 2 -30.30 -39.31 11.63
N LEU A 3 -29.20 -38.94 10.98
CA LEU A 3 -28.31 -37.77 11.10
C LEU A 3 -27.70 -37.39 9.73
N GLN A 4 -27.45 -36.09 9.56
CA GLN A 4 -26.53 -35.51 8.57
C GLN A 4 -25.11 -35.48 9.17
N ASP A 5 -24.11 -35.95 8.43
CA ASP A 5 -22.70 -35.60 8.66
C ASP A 5 -22.19 -34.86 7.42
N ALA A 6 -21.97 -33.55 7.57
CA ALA A 6 -21.33 -32.72 6.56
C ALA A 6 -19.84 -32.58 6.92
N TYR A 7 -18.97 -33.12 6.06
CA TYR A 7 -17.55 -32.82 6.10
C TYR A 7 -17.33 -31.42 5.50
N ASN A 8 -16.98 -30.45 6.36
CA ASN A 8 -16.48 -29.16 5.92
C ASN A 8 -15.02 -29.31 5.48
N LEU A 9 -14.79 -29.31 4.18
CA LEU A 9 -13.45 -29.11 3.62
C LEU A 9 -13.23 -27.59 3.49
N ALA A 10 -12.58 -27.00 4.49
CA ALA A 10 -12.13 -25.61 4.40
C ALA A 10 -10.91 -25.55 3.48
N ALA A 11 -11.11 -25.09 2.24
CA ALA A 11 -10.02 -24.67 1.38
C ALA A 11 -9.47 -23.35 1.93
N VAL A 12 -8.29 -23.39 2.53
CA VAL A 12 -7.52 -22.20 2.89
C VAL A 12 -6.84 -21.72 1.61
N LEU A 13 -7.37 -20.64 1.04
CA LEU A 13 -6.78 -19.91 -0.08
C LEU A 13 -5.64 -19.04 0.47
N SER A 14 -4.39 -19.38 0.13
CA SER A 14 -3.25 -18.49 0.30
C SER A 14 -3.15 -17.58 -0.92
N VAL A 15 -3.36 -16.28 -0.72
CA VAL A 15 -3.20 -15.23 -1.75
C VAL A 15 -1.93 -14.44 -1.42
N ALA A 16 -0.97 -14.41 -2.35
CA ALA A 16 0.24 -13.60 -2.20
C ALA A 16 -0.15 -12.12 -2.15
N SER A 17 -0.11 -11.54 -0.95
CA SER A 17 -0.81 -10.29 -0.64
C SER A 17 0.00 -8.99 -0.68
N ALA A 18 1.31 -8.87 -0.90
CA ALA A 18 2.15 -7.66 -0.70
C ALA A 18 2.07 -6.87 0.65
N HIS A 19 0.91 -6.85 1.30
CA HIS A 19 0.52 -6.14 2.50
C HIS A 19 0.85 -6.92 3.78
N THR A 20 0.90 -6.25 4.92
CA THR A 20 1.20 -6.89 6.21
C THR A 20 0.24 -6.43 7.30
N ILE A 21 0.15 -7.22 8.35
CA ILE A 21 -0.64 -6.92 9.53
C ILE A 21 0.03 -7.53 10.75
N MET A 22 0.05 -6.81 11.87
CA MET A 22 0.48 -7.39 13.14
C MET A 22 -0.59 -8.36 13.66
N GLN A 23 -0.26 -9.64 13.78
CA GLN A 23 -1.22 -10.70 14.12
C GLN A 23 -1.11 -11.18 15.57
N SER A 24 0.07 -11.11 16.17
CA SER A 24 0.28 -11.52 17.55
C SER A 24 1.17 -10.55 18.31
N PHE A 25 0.93 -10.47 19.63
CA PHE A 25 1.68 -9.62 20.53
C PHE A 25 2.32 -10.46 21.63
N ASN A 26 3.63 -10.30 21.79
CA ASN A 26 4.43 -10.86 22.87
C ASN A 26 4.30 -12.39 22.99
N GLY A 27 4.23 -13.09 21.86
CA GLY A 27 4.09 -14.55 21.79
C GLY A 27 2.73 -15.11 22.21
N ASN A 28 1.72 -14.26 22.42
CA ASN A 28 0.36 -14.69 22.73
C ASN A 28 -0.37 -15.18 21.46
N PRO A 29 -1.47 -15.93 21.60
CA PRO A 29 -2.31 -16.32 20.48
C PRO A 29 -2.72 -15.13 19.59
N MET A 30 -2.96 -15.40 18.32
CA MET A 30 -3.36 -14.38 17.35
C MET A 30 -4.57 -13.57 17.82
N GLY A 31 -4.51 -12.25 17.70
CA GLY A 31 -5.55 -11.31 18.11
C GLY A 31 -5.69 -11.12 19.62
N ASP A 32 -4.92 -11.81 20.46
CA ASP A 32 -4.92 -11.55 21.90
C ASP A 32 -4.34 -10.17 22.18
N ALA A 33 -5.14 -9.33 22.84
CA ALA A 33 -4.89 -7.93 23.13
C ALA A 33 -4.59 -7.03 21.92
N ILE A 34 -4.83 -7.48 20.69
CA ILE A 34 -4.71 -6.63 19.49
C ILE A 34 -6.10 -6.40 18.93
N TYR A 35 -6.38 -5.17 18.49
CA TYR A 35 -7.56 -4.90 17.66
C TYR A 35 -7.21 -5.14 16.20
N MET A 36 -7.63 -6.28 15.67
CA MET A 36 -7.34 -6.69 14.30
C MET A 36 -8.21 -5.90 13.31
N PRO A 37 -7.68 -5.24 12.28
CA PRO A 37 -8.48 -4.61 11.22
C PRO A 37 -9.25 -5.60 10.34
N SER A 38 -10.19 -5.07 9.56
CA SER A 38 -11.00 -5.81 8.58
C SER A 38 -10.28 -6.22 7.31
N SER A 39 -9.07 -5.71 7.11
CA SER A 39 -8.24 -5.99 5.96
C SER A 39 -6.78 -5.71 6.31
N ASN A 40 -5.86 -6.33 5.58
CA ASN A 40 -4.44 -5.95 5.62
C ASN A 40 -4.15 -4.68 4.78
N MET A 41 -5.18 -3.93 4.35
CA MET A 41 -5.00 -2.66 3.64
C MET A 41 -4.28 -1.63 4.51
N TYR A 42 -3.35 -0.91 3.90
CA TYR A 42 -2.63 0.20 4.51
C TYR A 42 -3.51 1.45 4.68
N GLN A 43 -3.13 2.31 5.61
CA GLN A 43 -3.61 3.68 5.70
C GLN A 43 -2.71 4.59 4.84
N SER A 44 -3.26 5.61 4.19
CA SER A 44 -2.48 6.57 3.38
C SER A 44 -2.77 8.03 3.71
N ASP A 45 -3.96 8.33 4.24
CA ASP A 45 -4.29 9.66 4.75
C ASP A 45 -3.80 9.85 6.20
N VAL A 46 -2.81 10.73 6.37
CA VAL A 46 -2.24 11.04 7.69
C VAL A 46 -3.20 11.80 8.62
N ASN A 47 -4.34 12.25 8.09
CA ASN A 47 -5.38 12.94 8.86
C ASN A 47 -6.51 12.01 9.32
N ALA A 48 -6.51 10.74 8.91
CA ALA A 48 -7.56 9.80 9.27
C ALA A 48 -7.41 9.31 10.72
N ASN A 49 -8.54 9.17 11.43
CA ASN A 49 -8.56 8.60 12.78
C ASN A 49 -8.06 7.15 12.82
N THR A 50 -8.25 6.41 11.72
CA THR A 50 -7.77 5.04 11.55
C THR A 50 -6.24 4.93 11.59
N LEU A 51 -5.49 6.02 11.37
CA LEU A 51 -4.03 6.01 11.49
C LEU A 51 -3.53 5.72 12.92
N ALA A 52 -4.36 5.99 13.93
CA ALA A 52 -4.01 5.77 15.32
C ALA A 52 -3.91 4.27 15.66
N CYS A 53 -4.98 3.51 15.42
CA CYS A 53 -5.08 2.10 15.83
C CYS A 53 -5.84 1.21 14.83
N ASN A 54 -5.82 1.57 13.55
CA ASN A 54 -6.54 0.90 12.47
C ASN A 54 -8.08 0.97 12.58
N GLY A 55 -8.77 0.43 11.57
CA GLY A 55 -10.23 0.39 11.46
C GLY A 55 -10.86 -0.87 12.07
N ALA A 56 -12.21 -0.93 12.03
CA ALA A 56 -13.02 -2.03 12.60
C ALA A 56 -12.60 -3.43 12.08
N PRO A 57 -12.79 -4.51 12.87
CA PRO A 57 -12.37 -5.87 12.52
C PRO A 57 -13.22 -6.49 11.41
N ALA A 58 -12.65 -7.49 10.74
CA ALA A 58 -13.34 -8.30 9.75
C ALA A 58 -14.35 -9.21 10.43
N THR A 59 -15.42 -9.57 9.72
CA THR A 59 -16.39 -10.58 10.14
C THR A 59 -15.66 -11.89 10.51
N GLY A 60 -15.80 -12.31 11.77
CA GLY A 60 -15.14 -13.53 12.30
C GLY A 60 -13.95 -13.25 13.22
N PHE A 61 -13.28 -12.10 13.07
CA PHE A 61 -12.35 -11.57 14.07
C PHE A 61 -13.12 -10.73 15.09
N ARG A 62 -12.68 -10.71 16.35
CA ARG A 62 -13.36 -9.98 17.44
C ARG A 62 -12.45 -8.92 18.04
N SER A 63 -13.05 -7.83 18.51
CA SER A 63 -12.39 -6.90 19.42
C SER A 63 -11.88 -7.67 20.64
N SER A 64 -10.57 -7.66 20.86
CA SER A 64 -10.00 -8.33 22.02
C SER A 64 -10.39 -7.56 23.28
N SER A 65 -10.98 -8.21 24.28
CA SER A 65 -11.16 -7.62 25.62
C SER A 65 -9.96 -7.90 26.53
N LYS A 66 -8.93 -8.59 26.01
CA LYS A 66 -7.76 -8.99 26.79
C LYS A 66 -6.78 -7.84 26.91
N LYS A 67 -6.14 -7.74 28.08
CA LYS A 67 -4.97 -6.90 28.30
C LYS A 67 -3.79 -7.79 28.62
N ILE A 68 -2.64 -7.50 28.04
CA ILE A 68 -1.40 -8.19 28.37
C ILE A 68 -0.62 -7.34 29.37
N THR A 69 -0.34 -7.91 30.55
CA THR A 69 0.49 -7.24 31.55
C THR A 69 1.95 -7.28 31.11
N VAL A 70 2.60 -6.12 31.06
CA VAL A 70 4.01 -5.98 30.70
C VAL A 70 4.78 -5.28 31.80
N GLN A 71 6.06 -5.61 31.96
CA GLN A 71 6.94 -4.96 32.92
C GLN A 71 7.64 -3.77 32.27
N ALA A 72 7.63 -2.62 32.94
CA ALA A 72 8.38 -1.47 32.49
C ALA A 72 9.88 -1.83 32.43
N GLY A 73 10.56 -1.43 31.36
CA GLY A 73 11.94 -1.82 31.09
C GLY A 73 12.11 -3.14 30.32
N SER A 74 11.06 -3.96 30.20
CA SER A 74 11.12 -5.20 29.41
C SER A 74 11.04 -4.91 27.91
N THR A 75 11.49 -5.88 27.11
CA THR A 75 11.24 -5.91 25.66
C THR A 75 9.97 -6.71 25.39
N VAL A 76 9.13 -6.19 24.51
CA VAL A 76 7.95 -6.86 23.98
C VAL A 76 8.06 -7.00 22.47
N THR A 77 7.28 -7.88 21.87
CA THR A 77 7.32 -8.14 20.43
C THR A 77 5.96 -7.99 19.77
N GLY A 78 5.94 -7.52 18.53
CA GLY A 78 4.82 -7.63 17.61
C GLY A 78 5.22 -8.53 16.44
N LEU A 79 4.37 -9.48 16.05
CA LEU A 79 4.60 -10.36 14.91
C LEU A 79 3.80 -9.89 13.70
N TRP A 80 4.51 -9.48 12.66
CA TRP A 80 3.97 -9.02 11.37
C TRP A 80 3.95 -10.15 10.37
N LEU A 81 2.80 -10.39 9.76
CA LEU A 81 2.59 -11.46 8.79
C LEU A 81 1.66 -11.01 7.66
N HIS A 82 1.82 -11.62 6.48
CA HIS A 82 1.21 -11.20 5.22
C HIS A 82 -0.32 -11.46 5.16
N GLU A 83 -0.77 -12.63 5.62
CA GLU A 83 -2.15 -13.09 5.51
C GLU A 83 -2.88 -13.09 6.85
N LEU A 84 -4.01 -12.39 6.94
CA LEU A 84 -4.95 -12.46 8.06
C LEU A 84 -5.29 -13.92 8.41
N GLY A 85 -4.83 -14.43 9.55
CA GLY A 85 -5.12 -15.79 9.99
C GLY A 85 -4.00 -16.80 9.80
N SER A 86 -2.83 -16.40 9.32
CA SER A 86 -1.66 -17.30 9.21
C SER A 86 -1.21 -17.77 10.60
N THR A 87 -1.33 -19.08 10.85
CA THR A 87 -1.01 -19.71 12.14
C THR A 87 0.45 -20.17 12.28
N ASP A 88 1.33 -19.79 11.35
CA ASP A 88 2.70 -20.31 11.32
C ASP A 88 3.55 -19.70 12.45
N SER A 89 3.68 -20.43 13.55
CA SER A 89 4.54 -20.09 14.69
C SER A 89 6.02 -20.42 14.45
N ASN A 90 6.43 -20.86 13.24
CA ASN A 90 7.80 -21.27 12.95
C ASN A 90 8.21 -20.94 11.49
N PRO A 91 9.01 -19.89 11.24
CA PRO A 91 9.20 -19.33 9.90
C PRO A 91 10.12 -20.21 9.02
N GLY A 92 9.55 -21.21 8.33
CA GLY A 92 10.23 -22.01 7.30
C GLY A 92 10.34 -21.29 5.94
N SER A 93 11.43 -21.55 5.21
CA SER A 93 12.02 -20.73 4.14
C SER A 93 11.48 -20.89 2.71
N ASP A 94 10.18 -21.11 2.50
CA ASP A 94 9.63 -21.28 1.15
C ASP A 94 8.20 -20.70 1.05
N THR A 95 8.09 -19.46 0.53
CA THR A 95 6.96 -18.82 -0.17
C THR A 95 7.07 -17.29 -0.05
N ASP A 96 6.78 -16.59 -1.15
CA ASP A 96 7.09 -15.19 -1.47
C ASP A 96 6.58 -14.14 -0.44
N ASN A 97 7.37 -13.99 0.63
CA ASN A 97 7.37 -13.01 1.73
C ASN A 97 6.26 -13.10 2.80
N LYS A 98 6.41 -14.09 3.71
CA LYS A 98 5.60 -14.31 4.93
C LYS A 98 5.29 -13.09 5.81
N VAL A 99 6.11 -12.04 5.74
CA VAL A 99 6.06 -10.87 6.63
C VAL A 99 5.42 -9.67 5.93
N ILE A 100 6.11 -9.13 4.93
CA ILE A 100 5.72 -8.02 4.05
C ILE A 100 6.56 -8.18 2.78
N ALA A 101 6.05 -7.81 1.60
CA ALA A 101 6.85 -7.89 0.39
C ALA A 101 8.16 -7.10 0.51
N SER A 102 9.27 -7.67 0.03
CA SER A 102 10.61 -7.07 0.17
C SER A 102 10.75 -5.71 -0.55
N SER A 103 9.83 -5.40 -1.46
CA SER A 103 9.70 -4.08 -2.12
C SER A 103 9.22 -2.97 -1.17
N HIS A 104 8.57 -3.30 -0.06
CA HIS A 104 7.97 -2.35 0.89
C HIS A 104 8.99 -1.73 1.84
N LYS A 105 10.06 -1.17 1.27
CA LYS A 105 11.13 -0.52 2.04
C LYS A 105 10.60 0.64 2.87
N GLY A 106 11.11 0.79 4.09
CA GLY A 106 10.80 1.92 4.95
C GLY A 106 11.09 1.67 6.42
N PRO A 107 10.71 2.63 7.30
CA PRO A 107 10.96 2.56 8.73
C PRO A 107 9.95 1.68 9.49
N LEU A 108 10.38 1.26 10.67
CA LEU A 108 9.55 0.69 11.74
C LEU A 108 9.52 1.66 12.92
N LEU A 109 8.35 1.94 13.46
CA LEU A 109 8.16 2.82 14.62
C LEU A 109 7.28 2.16 15.68
N ALA A 110 7.39 2.64 16.92
CA ALA A 110 6.47 2.29 17.98
C ALA A 110 6.14 3.48 18.89
N TYR A 111 4.88 3.58 19.28
CA TYR A 111 4.35 4.64 20.15
C TYR A 111 3.56 4.05 21.31
N MET A 112 3.49 4.77 22.41
CA MET A 112 2.61 4.46 23.53
C MET A 112 1.67 5.61 23.83
N LYS A 113 0.45 5.30 24.29
CA LYS A 113 -0.51 6.26 24.83
C LYS A 113 -1.13 5.71 26.09
N LYS A 114 -1.01 6.45 27.20
CA LYS A 114 -1.70 6.10 28.44
C LYS A 114 -3.21 6.32 28.27
N VAL A 115 -4.01 5.35 28.69
CA VAL A 115 -5.47 5.39 28.61
C VAL A 115 -6.10 4.96 29.93
N SER A 116 -7.36 5.33 30.16
CA SER A 116 -8.10 4.88 31.33
C SER A 116 -8.48 3.40 31.26
N ASP A 117 -8.67 2.88 30.05
CA ASP A 117 -9.00 1.49 29.76
C ASP A 117 -8.48 1.11 28.38
N ALA A 118 -7.49 0.20 28.34
CA ALA A 118 -6.89 -0.25 27.08
C ALA A 118 -7.84 -1.13 26.24
N THR A 119 -8.91 -1.68 26.81
CA THR A 119 -9.88 -2.50 26.07
C THR A 119 -10.78 -1.68 25.15
N GLN A 120 -10.76 -0.35 25.26
CA GLN A 120 -11.50 0.58 24.38
C GLN A 120 -10.78 0.85 23.06
N ASN A 121 -9.81 0.03 22.68
CA ASN A 121 -9.17 0.02 21.37
C ASN A 121 -10.22 -0.36 20.29
N PRO A 122 -10.29 0.35 19.15
CA PRO A 122 -9.43 1.41 18.66
C PRO A 122 -9.96 2.81 19.00
N SER A 123 -11.16 2.92 19.56
CA SER A 123 -11.82 4.19 19.84
C SER A 123 -11.02 5.10 20.80
N ALA A 124 -10.22 4.51 21.69
CA ALA A 124 -9.33 5.25 22.58
C ALA A 124 -8.03 5.73 21.89
N GLY A 125 -7.75 5.28 20.67
CA GLY A 125 -6.54 5.59 19.91
C GLY A 125 -6.45 7.07 19.47
N PRO A 126 -7.43 7.59 18.71
CA PRO A 126 -7.37 8.93 18.15
C PRO A 126 -7.14 10.04 19.20
N GLY A 127 -6.45 11.12 18.78
CA GLY A 127 -6.20 12.32 19.57
C GLY A 127 -4.86 12.34 20.29
N ASN A 128 -4.70 13.28 21.22
CA ASN A 128 -3.45 13.53 21.94
C ASN A 128 -3.09 12.41 22.92
N GLY A 129 -1.83 12.37 23.36
CA GLY A 129 -1.33 11.47 24.40
C GLY A 129 -0.30 10.43 23.92
N TRP A 130 0.01 10.42 22.62
CA TRP A 130 0.98 9.50 22.04
C TRP A 130 2.41 10.01 22.25
N PHE A 131 3.34 9.12 22.55
CA PHE A 131 4.78 9.41 22.57
C PHE A 131 5.54 8.26 21.92
N LYS A 132 6.54 8.58 21.10
CA LYS A 132 7.35 7.60 20.36
C LYS A 132 8.33 6.94 21.33
N ILE A 133 8.44 5.61 21.28
CA ILE A 133 9.36 4.85 22.15
C ILE A 133 10.41 4.05 21.37
N SER A 134 10.24 3.90 20.06
CA SER A 134 11.21 3.26 19.18
C SER A 134 11.07 3.77 17.75
N GLU A 135 12.19 3.88 17.05
CA GLU A 135 12.25 4.04 15.61
C GLU A 135 13.48 3.38 15.03
N VAL A 136 13.33 2.77 13.86
CA VAL A 136 14.42 2.27 13.03
C VAL A 136 14.07 2.63 11.59
N GLY A 137 14.96 3.34 10.90
CA GLY A 137 14.76 3.79 9.52
C GLY A 137 15.67 3.08 8.53
N LEU A 138 16.41 3.85 7.77
CA LEU A 138 17.49 3.34 6.92
C LEU A 138 18.71 3.00 7.80
N ILE A 139 19.07 1.72 7.88
CA ILE A 139 20.13 1.19 8.76
C ILE A 139 21.50 1.39 8.12
N SER A 140 21.59 1.15 6.82
CA SER A 140 22.81 1.31 6.02
C SER A 140 22.46 1.70 4.59
N SER A 141 23.47 1.94 3.74
CA SER A 141 23.26 2.24 2.32
C SER A 141 22.59 1.11 1.52
N THR A 142 22.35 -0.06 2.13
CA THR A 142 21.74 -1.23 1.47
C THR A 142 20.76 -1.97 2.37
N GLN A 143 20.32 -1.39 3.49
CA GLN A 143 19.42 -2.08 4.42
C GLN A 143 18.43 -1.13 5.09
N TRP A 144 17.15 -1.42 4.92
CA TRP A 144 16.05 -0.78 5.65
C TRP A 144 15.64 -1.55 6.90
N ALA A 145 14.89 -0.90 7.79
CA ALA A 145 14.27 -1.56 8.92
C ALA A 145 13.34 -2.71 8.51
N VAL A 146 12.60 -2.56 7.40
CA VAL A 146 11.77 -3.66 6.85
C VAL A 146 12.62 -4.87 6.45
N ASP A 147 13.84 -4.67 5.93
CA ASP A 147 14.73 -5.80 5.59
C ASP A 147 15.17 -6.57 6.83
N ALA A 148 15.46 -5.84 7.92
CA ALA A 148 15.75 -6.43 9.20
C ALA A 148 14.52 -7.15 9.79
N LEU A 149 13.31 -6.59 9.60
CA LEU A 149 12.06 -7.22 10.04
C LEU A 149 11.81 -8.56 9.32
N ILE A 150 11.96 -8.59 7.99
CA ILE A 150 11.84 -9.81 7.19
C ILE A 150 12.88 -10.84 7.65
N SER A 151 14.13 -10.41 7.85
CA SER A 151 15.21 -11.28 8.34
C SER A 151 14.94 -11.84 9.74
N ALA A 152 14.20 -11.10 10.56
CA ALA A 152 13.75 -11.51 11.89
C ALA A 152 12.45 -12.33 11.88
N GLY A 153 11.97 -12.75 10.71
CA GLY A 153 10.73 -13.52 10.57
C GLY A 153 9.48 -12.74 10.97
N GLY A 154 9.49 -11.40 10.86
CA GLY A 154 8.35 -10.53 11.16
C GLY A 154 8.28 -10.07 12.60
N VAL A 155 9.27 -10.41 13.43
CA VAL A 155 9.28 -10.03 14.85
C VAL A 155 9.87 -8.64 15.04
N GLN A 156 9.01 -7.64 15.29
CA GLN A 156 9.42 -6.31 15.72
C GLN A 156 9.57 -6.26 17.25
N SER A 157 10.78 -6.00 17.72
CA SER A 157 11.07 -5.86 19.17
C SER A 157 11.07 -4.41 19.62
N VAL A 158 10.42 -4.13 20.76
CA VAL A 158 10.28 -2.78 21.31
C VAL A 158 10.51 -2.81 22.82
N LYS A 159 11.33 -1.90 23.35
CA LYS A 159 11.59 -1.77 24.79
C LYS A 159 10.58 -0.82 25.44
N ILE A 160 9.89 -1.29 26.46
CA ILE A 160 8.99 -0.46 27.27
C ILE A 160 9.85 0.44 28.18
N PRO A 161 9.65 1.78 28.20
CA PRO A 161 10.39 2.65 29.09
C PRO A 161 10.20 2.25 30.57
N SER A 162 11.26 2.22 31.37
CA SER A 162 11.17 1.84 32.80
C SER A 162 10.64 2.96 33.71
N CYS A 163 10.65 4.19 33.21
CA CYS A 163 10.36 5.39 33.99
C CYS A 163 8.93 5.92 33.86
N ILE A 164 8.10 5.29 33.01
CA ILE A 164 6.69 5.67 32.86
C ILE A 164 5.87 5.16 34.03
N GLU A 165 4.70 5.74 34.23
CA GLU A 165 3.78 5.33 35.29
C GLU A 165 3.14 3.97 34.94
N ASN A 166 2.78 3.20 35.97
CA ASN A 166 1.93 2.03 35.79
C ASN A 166 0.55 2.42 35.23
N GLY A 167 -0.16 1.43 34.70
CA GLY A 167 -1.53 1.58 34.22
C GLY A 167 -1.75 1.04 32.82
N ASP A 168 -2.91 1.33 32.26
CA ASP A 168 -3.31 0.87 30.94
C ASP A 168 -2.72 1.76 29.84
N TYR A 169 -2.21 1.13 28.78
CA TYR A 169 -1.68 1.80 27.61
C TYR A 169 -2.15 1.11 26.33
N LEU A 170 -2.29 1.91 25.27
CA LEU A 170 -2.23 1.43 23.90
C LEU A 170 -0.76 1.49 23.45
N LEU A 171 -0.25 0.38 22.92
CA LEU A 171 1.06 0.27 22.30
C LEU A 171 0.87 0.09 20.80
N ARG A 172 1.21 1.12 20.02
CA ARG A 172 1.07 1.17 18.58
C ARG A 172 2.38 0.74 17.91
N PHE A 173 2.31 -0.27 17.05
CA PHE A 173 3.37 -0.65 16.12
C PHE A 173 3.04 -0.07 14.74
N GLU A 174 4.07 0.34 14.01
CA GLU A 174 3.91 0.98 12.71
C GLU A 174 5.03 0.59 11.74
N ILE A 175 4.64 0.29 10.50
CA ILE A 175 5.51 0.21 9.33
C ILE A 175 5.05 1.26 8.33
N ILE A 176 5.98 2.04 7.78
CA ILE A 176 5.69 2.97 6.69
C ILE A 176 6.38 2.46 5.42
N ALA A 177 5.65 1.87 4.48
CA ALA A 177 6.22 1.46 3.20
C ALA A 177 6.26 2.66 2.23
N LEU A 178 7.44 2.88 1.64
CA LEU A 178 7.77 4.12 0.92
C LEU A 178 7.98 3.92 -0.59
N HIS A 179 7.69 2.73 -1.12
CA HIS A 179 7.93 2.40 -2.54
C HIS A 179 7.14 3.30 -3.52
N SER A 180 6.03 3.89 -3.06
CA SER A 180 5.23 4.85 -3.85
C SER A 180 5.24 6.28 -3.26
N ALA A 181 6.11 6.57 -2.30
CA ALA A 181 6.07 7.81 -1.50
C ALA A 181 6.58 9.09 -2.20
N SER A 182 6.97 9.02 -3.49
CA SER A 182 7.43 10.22 -4.23
C SER A 182 6.34 11.30 -4.35
N THR A 183 5.08 10.89 -4.20
CA THR A 183 3.91 11.76 -4.10
C THR A 183 3.12 11.46 -2.82
N TYR A 184 2.29 12.40 -2.38
CA TYR A 184 1.34 12.17 -1.30
C TYR A 184 -0.05 11.94 -1.91
N PRO A 185 -0.86 10.96 -1.47
CA PRO A 185 -0.67 10.07 -0.32
C PRO A 185 -0.02 8.71 -0.65
N GLY A 186 1.19 8.70 -1.24
CA GLY A 186 1.84 7.47 -1.70
C GLY A 186 2.57 6.64 -0.63
N ALA A 187 2.79 7.18 0.58
CA ALA A 187 3.30 6.39 1.71
C ALA A 187 2.19 5.51 2.29
N GLN A 188 2.50 4.24 2.53
CA GLN A 188 1.56 3.25 3.02
C GLN A 188 1.87 2.92 4.49
N PHE A 189 0.92 3.19 5.38
CA PHE A 189 1.06 3.00 6.82
C PHE A 189 0.34 1.73 7.26
N TYR A 190 1.09 0.74 7.74
CA TYR A 190 0.55 -0.44 8.42
C TYR A 190 0.65 -0.20 9.92
N VAL A 191 -0.47 -0.23 10.63
CA VAL A 191 -0.58 0.28 12.00
C VAL A 191 -1.48 -0.60 12.85
N GLU A 192 -0.99 -1.07 13.99
CA GLU A 192 -1.80 -1.88 14.91
C GLU A 192 -1.49 -1.52 16.36
N CYS A 193 -2.54 -1.53 17.19
CA CYS A 193 -2.44 -1.25 18.63
C CYS A 193 -2.65 -2.51 19.47
N ALA A 194 -1.73 -2.74 20.39
CA ALA A 194 -1.84 -3.70 21.48
C ALA A 194 -2.36 -3.03 22.77
N GLN A 195 -3.22 -3.75 23.49
CA GLN A 195 -3.84 -3.37 24.76
C GLN A 195 -3.00 -3.93 25.91
N ILE A 196 -2.30 -3.06 26.64
CA ILE A 196 -1.37 -3.51 27.68
C ILE A 196 -1.64 -2.84 29.02
N THR A 197 -1.29 -3.54 30.09
CA THR A 197 -1.19 -2.97 31.44
C THR A 197 0.28 -2.95 31.85
N VAL A 198 0.87 -1.77 31.98
CA VAL A 198 2.26 -1.60 32.41
C VAL A 198 2.35 -1.68 33.94
N THR A 199 3.30 -2.47 34.43
CA THR A 199 3.65 -2.63 35.84
C THR A 199 5.14 -2.42 36.08
N GLY A 200 5.56 -2.16 37.32
CA GLY A 200 6.97 -1.95 37.68
C GLY A 200 7.60 -0.65 37.17
N GLY A 201 6.82 0.24 36.56
CA GLY A 201 7.26 1.56 36.15
C GLY A 201 7.46 2.49 37.35
N THR A 202 8.51 3.31 37.30
CA THR A 202 8.82 4.24 38.41
C THR A 202 7.91 5.47 38.43
N GLY A 203 7.22 5.79 37.32
CA GLY A 203 6.39 6.99 37.20
C GLY A 203 7.15 8.32 37.34
N THR A 204 8.47 8.29 37.21
CA THR A 204 9.33 9.46 37.43
C THR A 204 9.42 10.40 36.23
N ALA A 205 8.94 9.97 35.06
CA ALA A 205 8.95 10.76 33.84
C ALA A 205 7.55 10.91 33.23
N THR A 206 7.27 12.11 32.70
CA THR A 206 6.07 12.41 31.92
C THR A 206 6.48 12.73 30.49
N PRO A 207 6.27 11.81 29.53
CA PRO A 207 6.64 12.04 28.13
C PRO A 207 5.91 13.25 27.55
N SER A 208 6.61 14.01 26.69
CA SER A 208 5.93 14.96 25.80
C SER A 208 5.10 14.18 24.79
N THR A 209 3.89 14.64 24.51
CA THR A 209 2.93 13.89 23.70
C THR A 209 2.51 14.64 22.43
N VAL A 210 2.08 13.87 21.45
CA VAL A 210 1.54 14.31 20.16
C VAL A 210 0.16 13.69 19.94
N SER A 211 -0.58 14.25 18.96
CA SER A 211 -1.85 13.69 18.50
C SER A 211 -1.66 12.76 17.31
N ILE A 212 -2.39 11.66 17.29
CA ILE A 212 -2.53 10.83 16.08
C ILE A 212 -4.03 10.71 15.79
N PRO A 213 -4.54 11.20 14.65
CA PRO A 213 -3.83 11.97 13.61
C PRO A 213 -3.33 13.33 14.09
N GLY A 214 -2.42 13.95 13.32
CA GLY A 214 -1.85 15.29 13.58
C GLY A 214 -0.35 15.33 13.86
N THR A 215 0.28 14.19 14.14
CA THR A 215 1.74 14.08 14.32
C THR A 215 2.52 14.09 13.01
N TYR A 216 1.84 13.83 11.90
CA TYR A 216 2.41 13.71 10.56
C TYR A 216 1.76 14.72 9.63
N SER A 217 2.51 15.18 8.65
CA SER A 217 2.03 15.94 7.50
C SER A 217 2.33 15.20 6.21
N GLY A 218 1.42 15.29 5.22
CA GLY A 218 1.66 14.75 3.89
C GLY A 218 2.87 15.37 3.17
N SER A 219 3.39 16.49 3.65
CA SER A 219 4.63 17.11 3.15
C SER A 219 5.88 16.76 3.95
N ASP A 220 5.78 15.94 5.00
CA ASP A 220 6.97 15.58 5.79
C ASP A 220 8.00 14.86 4.91
N PRO A 221 9.30 15.18 5.06
CA PRO A 221 10.36 14.59 4.23
C PRO A 221 10.54 13.08 4.46
N GLY A 222 9.92 12.53 5.51
CA GLY A 222 9.85 11.09 5.76
C GLY A 222 8.61 10.39 5.19
N ILE A 223 7.65 11.17 4.66
CA ILE A 223 6.34 10.72 4.17
C ILE A 223 6.18 10.97 2.67
N LYS A 224 6.57 12.16 2.18
CA LYS A 224 6.68 12.45 0.75
C LYS A 224 8.16 12.47 0.36
N VAL A 225 8.64 11.33 -0.12
CA VAL A 225 10.06 11.07 -0.38
C VAL A 225 10.22 10.08 -1.53
N SER A 226 11.21 10.34 -2.40
CA SER A 226 11.72 9.29 -3.29
C SER A 226 12.82 8.53 -2.56
N ILE A 227 12.65 7.22 -2.40
CA ILE A 227 13.67 6.34 -1.82
C ILE A 227 14.63 5.78 -2.87
N TYR A 228 14.40 6.06 -4.17
CA TYR A 228 15.20 5.53 -5.25
C TYR A 228 16.42 6.40 -5.53
N ASN A 229 17.61 5.79 -5.54
CA ASN A 229 18.86 6.47 -5.91
C ASN A 229 19.01 6.57 -7.43
N THR A 230 20.15 7.13 -7.88
CA THR A 230 20.45 7.32 -9.31
C THR A 230 20.53 6.02 -10.12
N LYS A 231 20.57 4.85 -9.45
CA LYS A 231 20.54 3.53 -10.08
C LYS A 231 19.15 2.88 -10.02
N GLY A 232 18.11 3.61 -9.62
CA GLY A 232 16.75 3.08 -9.50
C GLY A 232 16.57 2.08 -8.35
N THR A 233 17.53 1.99 -7.42
CA THR A 233 17.41 1.09 -6.25
C THR A 233 16.91 1.87 -5.03
N PRO A 234 16.05 1.27 -4.18
CA PRO A 234 15.33 1.98 -3.11
C PRO A 234 16.21 2.24 -1.87
N TYR A 235 17.44 2.74 -2.06
CA TYR A 235 18.38 3.08 -1.00
C TYR A 235 18.90 4.51 -1.22
N PRO A 236 18.23 5.52 -0.62
CA PRO A 236 18.66 6.90 -0.75
C PRO A 236 19.94 7.14 0.07
N SER A 237 20.62 8.26 -0.17
CA SER A 237 21.82 8.61 0.60
C SER A 237 21.52 8.95 2.06
N SER A 238 20.29 9.37 2.35
CA SER A 238 19.80 9.64 3.71
C SER A 238 18.28 9.53 3.75
N TYR A 239 17.74 9.32 4.95
CA TYR A 239 16.31 9.29 5.20
C TYR A 239 16.01 9.97 6.53
N THR A 240 14.94 10.77 6.59
CA THR A 240 14.46 11.40 7.82
C THR A 240 13.22 10.66 8.29
N ILE A 241 13.26 10.05 9.47
CA ILE A 241 12.12 9.37 10.07
C ILE A 241 11.08 10.42 10.49
N PRO A 242 9.79 10.27 10.14
CA PRO A 242 8.76 11.26 10.49
C PRO A 242 8.34 11.17 11.97
N GLY A 243 7.67 12.21 12.47
CA GLY A 243 7.11 12.27 13.82
C GLY A 243 8.07 12.80 14.89
N PRO A 244 7.66 12.77 16.17
CA PRO A 244 8.45 13.33 17.27
C PRO A 244 9.72 12.50 17.55
N PRO A 245 10.70 13.06 18.27
CA PRO A 245 11.84 12.28 18.77
C PRO A 245 11.42 11.11 19.66
N VAL A 246 12.23 10.05 19.70
CA VAL A 246 12.05 8.93 20.64
C VAL A 246 12.18 9.42 22.08
N PHE A 247 11.17 9.13 22.90
CA PHE A 247 11.21 9.34 24.33
C PHE A 247 12.25 8.42 24.99
N THR A 248 13.08 9.00 25.85
CA THR A 248 14.08 8.26 26.64
C THR A 248 13.90 8.56 28.12
N CYS A 249 14.12 7.54 28.96
CA CYS A 249 14.10 7.73 30.40
C CYS A 249 15.30 8.57 30.85
N PRO A 250 15.11 9.55 31.76
CA PRO A 250 16.22 10.27 32.36
C PRO A 250 17.19 9.28 33.00
N SER A 251 18.48 9.42 32.70
CA SER A 251 19.53 8.61 33.33
C SER A 251 19.59 8.99 34.81
N GLY A 252 19.33 8.04 35.71
CA GLY A 252 19.35 8.32 37.15
C GLY A 252 20.73 8.78 37.64
N SER A 253 20.85 10.02 38.07
CA SER A 253 21.95 10.51 38.91
C SER A 253 21.61 10.25 40.37
N GLY A 254 22.49 9.53 41.09
CA GLY A 254 22.36 9.31 42.53
C GLY A 254 22.42 10.62 43.35
N SER A 255 21.67 10.62 44.47
CA SER A 255 21.85 11.41 45.71
C SER A 255 22.42 12.86 45.65
N ASN A 256 21.52 13.82 45.97
CA ASN A 256 21.66 15.28 46.29
C ASN A 256 22.59 15.60 47.52
N PRO A 257 22.92 16.85 47.98
CA PRO A 257 22.25 18.20 47.85
C PRO A 257 23.26 19.44 47.86
N PRO A 258 22.94 20.72 48.26
CA PRO A 258 21.68 21.46 48.43
C PRO A 258 21.59 22.81 47.63
N ALA A 259 20.40 23.40 47.66
CA ALA A 259 20.06 24.72 47.12
C ALA A 259 20.90 25.88 47.70
N THR A 260 21.24 26.85 46.84
CA THR A 260 21.73 28.19 47.25
C THR A 260 20.93 29.28 46.55
N THR A 261 20.57 30.29 47.33
CA THR A 261 19.70 31.42 47.01
C THR A 261 20.47 32.69 46.67
N THR A 262 19.94 33.47 45.70
CA THR A 262 19.95 34.96 45.52
C THR A 262 21.26 35.68 45.11
N PRO A 263 21.23 36.95 44.58
CA PRO A 263 20.12 37.80 44.08
C PRO A 263 20.35 38.41 42.66
N GLY A 264 19.34 39.11 42.11
CA GLY A 264 19.27 39.54 40.70
C GLY A 264 19.77 40.93 40.29
N GLY A 265 19.51 41.24 39.01
CA GLY A 265 19.64 42.53 38.28
C GLY A 265 19.82 42.28 36.77
N GLY A 266 18.79 42.36 35.91
CA GLY A 266 18.36 43.53 35.11
C GLY A 266 19.26 43.72 33.86
N SER A 267 18.87 43.84 32.59
CA SER A 267 17.68 44.34 31.84
C SER A 267 17.84 43.82 30.39
N GLY A 268 16.85 43.26 29.66
CA GLY A 268 15.80 43.96 28.91
C GLY A 268 15.97 43.77 27.38
N GLY A 269 15.06 43.03 26.71
CA GLY A 269 15.12 42.83 25.25
C GLY A 269 14.06 41.89 24.62
N GLY A 270 12.79 42.32 24.61
CA GLY A 270 11.80 42.07 23.54
C GLY A 270 11.39 40.64 23.15
N SER A 271 10.51 40.01 23.94
CA SER A 271 9.72 38.83 23.55
C SER A 271 8.46 39.24 22.76
N GLY A 272 8.50 39.12 21.43
CA GLY A 272 7.33 39.24 20.57
C GLY A 272 7.64 38.66 19.20
N ALA A 273 6.69 37.99 18.53
CA ALA A 273 6.93 37.42 17.20
C ALA A 273 7.30 38.52 16.19
N ALA A 274 8.24 38.24 15.27
CA ALA A 274 8.62 39.20 14.23
C ALA A 274 7.38 39.59 13.40
N PRO A 275 7.12 40.88 13.13
CA PRO A 275 6.00 41.29 12.29
C PRO A 275 6.18 40.76 10.86
N LYS A 276 5.08 40.63 10.10
CA LYS A 276 5.15 40.23 8.69
C LYS A 276 6.11 41.17 7.93
N TYR A 277 6.98 40.59 7.12
CA TYR A 277 8.11 41.24 6.42
C TYR A 277 9.25 41.79 7.30
N GLY A 278 9.21 41.58 8.63
CA GLY A 278 10.28 41.94 9.55
C GLY A 278 11.48 40.98 9.49
N GLN A 279 12.63 41.46 9.98
CA GLN A 279 13.81 40.60 10.17
C GLN A 279 13.55 39.59 11.29
N CYS A 280 13.87 38.33 11.02
CA CYS A 280 13.62 37.20 11.90
C CYS A 280 14.89 36.36 12.15
N GLY A 281 16.04 36.77 11.62
CA GLY A 281 17.32 36.08 11.79
C GLY A 281 18.48 36.76 11.05
N GLY A 282 19.68 36.23 11.24
CA GLY A 282 20.95 36.72 10.70
C GLY A 282 22.07 36.73 11.76
N ILE A 283 23.33 36.56 11.37
CA ILE A 283 24.49 36.65 12.27
C ILE A 283 24.49 38.02 12.96
N GLY A 284 24.47 38.01 14.30
CA GLY A 284 24.42 39.22 15.13
C GLY A 284 23.01 39.77 15.41
N TRP A 285 21.95 39.13 14.89
CA TRP A 285 20.56 39.51 15.19
C TRP A 285 20.17 39.11 16.62
N THR A 286 19.78 40.08 17.44
CA THR A 286 19.30 39.88 18.83
C THR A 286 17.80 40.12 19.00
N GLY A 287 17.09 40.39 17.90
CA GLY A 287 15.65 40.59 17.89
C GLY A 287 14.84 39.29 17.77
N PRO A 288 13.51 39.38 17.53
CA PRO A 288 12.63 38.23 17.45
C PRO A 288 13.05 37.16 16.44
N THR A 289 13.01 35.89 16.85
CA THR A 289 13.27 34.72 15.99
C THR A 289 12.02 33.87 15.73
N VAL A 290 10.94 34.10 16.49
CA VAL A 290 9.65 33.42 16.32
C VAL A 290 8.82 34.15 15.26
N CYS A 291 8.29 33.38 14.30
CA CYS A 291 7.49 33.91 13.20
C CYS A 291 6.04 34.20 13.65
N ALA A 292 5.47 35.35 13.25
CA ALA A 292 4.03 35.56 13.29
C ALA A 292 3.27 34.41 12.58
N ALA A 293 2.13 34.00 13.13
CA ALA A 293 1.34 32.90 12.59
C ALA A 293 1.05 33.06 11.08
N GLY A 294 1.23 31.97 10.31
CA GLY A 294 1.04 31.97 8.86
C GLY A 294 2.20 32.54 8.03
N SER A 295 3.41 32.60 8.61
CA SER A 295 4.64 33.00 7.90
C SER A 295 5.85 32.20 8.34
N THR A 296 6.90 32.19 7.50
CA THR A 296 8.17 31.50 7.79
C THR A 296 9.35 32.45 7.63
N CYS A 297 10.38 32.25 8.44
CA CYS A 297 11.62 33.00 8.35
C CYS A 297 12.46 32.45 7.20
N LYS A 298 12.69 33.25 6.15
CA LYS A 298 13.52 32.86 5.00
C LYS A 298 14.85 33.59 5.06
N ALA A 299 15.94 32.82 4.98
CA ALA A 299 17.28 33.40 4.90
C ALA A 299 17.48 34.11 3.56
N SER A 300 18.00 35.33 3.61
CA SER A 300 18.41 36.14 2.45
C SER A 300 19.93 36.34 2.39
N GLY A 301 20.66 35.71 3.31
CA GLY A 301 22.12 35.73 3.44
C GLY A 301 22.54 35.50 4.89
N ASP A 302 23.84 35.43 5.15
CA ASP A 302 24.39 35.11 6.48
C ASP A 302 23.96 36.11 7.56
N TYR A 303 23.77 37.38 7.20
CA TYR A 303 23.46 38.47 8.14
C TYR A 303 21.98 38.88 8.16
N TYR A 304 21.12 38.30 7.31
CA TYR A 304 19.73 38.77 7.18
C TYR A 304 18.75 37.67 6.74
N SER A 305 17.71 37.46 7.55
CA SER A 305 16.54 36.62 7.25
C SER A 305 15.26 37.41 7.48
N HIS A 306 14.27 37.29 6.58
CA HIS A 306 13.01 38.04 6.68
C HIS A 306 11.77 37.14 6.55
N MET A 307 10.64 37.66 7.02
CA MET A 307 9.35 36.94 7.08
C MET A 307 8.63 36.94 5.73
N LYS A 308 8.31 35.76 5.18
CA LYS A 308 7.56 35.61 3.92
C LYS A 308 6.17 35.00 4.16
N HIS A 309 5.14 35.58 3.55
CA HIS A 309 3.75 35.13 3.66
C HIS A 309 3.47 33.96 2.71
N ILE A 310 2.72 32.96 3.17
CA ILE A 310 2.22 31.84 2.35
C ILE A 310 0.84 32.22 1.82
N ILE A 311 0.68 32.31 0.50
CA ILE A 311 -0.63 32.37 -0.15
C ILE A 311 -1.12 30.92 -0.25
N SER A 312 -2.19 30.59 0.47
CA SER A 312 -2.84 29.27 0.37
C SER A 312 -3.57 29.17 -0.96
N LEU A 313 -3.00 28.41 -1.90
CA LEU A 313 -3.71 27.91 -3.06
C LEU A 313 -4.50 26.66 -2.60
N ALA A 314 -5.81 26.64 -2.83
CA ALA A 314 -6.61 25.43 -2.62
C ALA A 314 -6.07 24.34 -3.56
N ALA A 315 -5.41 23.33 -3.00
CA ALA A 315 -4.93 22.18 -3.74
C ALA A 315 -6.11 21.21 -3.96
N LEU A 316 -6.44 20.93 -5.22
CA LEU A 316 -7.15 19.70 -5.56
C LEU A 316 -6.27 18.53 -5.11
N VAL A 317 -6.83 17.65 -4.30
CA VAL A 317 -6.16 16.44 -3.80
C VAL A 317 -6.23 15.40 -4.92
N ALA A 318 -5.09 15.15 -5.60
CA ALA A 318 -4.97 13.99 -6.47
C ALA A 318 -4.62 12.77 -5.60
N SER A 319 -5.53 11.82 -5.51
CA SER A 319 -5.28 10.50 -4.94
C SER A 319 -4.25 9.78 -5.82
N ALA A 320 -3.16 9.27 -5.24
CA ALA A 320 -2.28 8.36 -5.97
C ALA A 320 -3.00 7.01 -6.09
N VAL A 321 -3.62 6.76 -7.24
CA VAL A 321 -4.13 5.45 -7.65
C VAL A 321 -2.93 4.57 -7.96
N ALA A 322 -2.86 3.35 -7.45
CA ALA A 322 -1.78 2.42 -7.79
C ALA A 322 -2.33 1.10 -8.36
N HIS A 323 -3.38 0.58 -7.74
CA HIS A 323 -3.98 -0.71 -8.05
C HIS A 323 -5.34 -0.52 -8.70
N SER A 324 -5.68 -1.35 -9.69
CA SER A 324 -6.88 -1.13 -10.52
C SER A 324 -7.47 -2.45 -11.02
N THR A 325 -8.73 -2.41 -11.43
CA THR A 325 -9.50 -3.59 -11.86
C THR A 325 -10.19 -3.28 -13.19
N PHE A 326 -10.07 -4.17 -14.17
CA PHE A 326 -10.99 -4.17 -15.30
C PHE A 326 -12.38 -4.52 -14.77
N GLN A 327 -13.36 -3.66 -15.02
CA GLN A 327 -14.68 -3.77 -14.38
C GLN A 327 -15.85 -3.58 -15.35
N GLU A 328 -15.65 -2.94 -16.51
CA GLU A 328 -16.74 -2.70 -17.47
C GLU A 328 -16.39 -3.13 -18.89
N LEU A 329 -17.42 -3.51 -19.63
CA LEU A 329 -17.37 -3.82 -21.05
C LEU A 329 -18.35 -2.92 -21.79
N TRP A 330 -17.94 -2.42 -22.95
CA TRP A 330 -18.83 -1.75 -23.89
C TRP A 330 -18.84 -2.50 -25.21
N VAL A 331 -20.03 -2.67 -25.78
CA VAL A 331 -20.23 -3.26 -27.10
C VAL A 331 -20.82 -2.19 -28.01
N ASP A 332 -20.08 -1.82 -29.06
CA ASP A 332 -20.48 -0.79 -30.02
C ASP A 332 -20.90 0.55 -29.37
N GLY A 333 -20.14 0.95 -28.33
CA GLY A 333 -20.41 2.16 -27.55
C GLY A 333 -21.55 2.05 -26.53
N VAL A 334 -22.16 0.87 -26.37
CA VAL A 334 -23.20 0.59 -25.36
C VAL A 334 -22.58 -0.08 -24.14
N ASP A 335 -22.75 0.55 -22.99
CA ASP A 335 -22.32 0.03 -21.69
C ASP A 335 -23.06 -1.27 -21.34
N GLN A 336 -22.34 -2.28 -20.88
CA GLN A 336 -22.91 -3.55 -20.44
C GLN A 336 -23.07 -3.64 -18.91
N GLU A 337 -22.80 -2.54 -18.19
CA GLU A 337 -23.07 -2.38 -16.74
C GLU A 337 -22.50 -3.52 -15.88
N GLY A 338 -21.28 -3.97 -16.21
CA GLY A 338 -20.59 -5.03 -15.47
C GLY A 338 -21.28 -6.38 -15.48
N THR A 339 -22.28 -6.61 -16.34
CA THR A 339 -23.14 -7.80 -16.24
C THR A 339 -22.43 -9.09 -16.66
N CYS A 340 -21.50 -9.02 -17.60
CA CYS A 340 -20.82 -10.19 -18.18
C CYS A 340 -19.34 -10.31 -17.78
N ILE A 341 -18.87 -9.52 -16.81
CA ILE A 341 -17.51 -9.62 -16.28
C ILE A 341 -17.45 -10.53 -15.05
N ARG A 342 -16.37 -11.28 -14.93
CA ARG A 342 -15.96 -12.01 -13.73
C ARG A 342 -15.06 -11.12 -12.89
N THR A 343 -15.66 -10.18 -12.17
CA THR A 343 -14.91 -9.16 -11.43
C THR A 343 -14.12 -9.79 -10.28
N PRO A 344 -12.80 -9.53 -10.18
CA PRO A 344 -11.99 -9.97 -9.04
C PRO A 344 -12.49 -9.38 -7.71
N PRO A 345 -12.23 -10.05 -6.57
CA PRO A 345 -12.68 -9.57 -5.26
C PRO A 345 -11.91 -8.33 -4.74
N SER A 346 -10.75 -8.03 -5.33
CA SER A 346 -9.96 -6.82 -5.02
C SER A 346 -9.24 -6.32 -6.27
N ASN A 347 -8.62 -5.15 -6.16
CA ASN A 347 -7.75 -4.56 -7.19
C ASN A 347 -6.28 -4.99 -7.04
N SER A 348 -5.99 -5.99 -6.21
CA SER A 348 -4.64 -6.51 -6.03
C SER A 348 -4.15 -7.24 -7.30
N PRO A 349 -2.85 -7.20 -7.61
CA PRO A 349 -2.33 -7.85 -8.80
C PRO A 349 -2.12 -9.35 -8.55
N VAL A 350 -2.22 -10.14 -9.61
CA VAL A 350 -1.56 -11.44 -9.67
C VAL A 350 -0.08 -11.18 -9.96
N GLN A 351 0.84 -11.95 -9.38
CA GLN A 351 2.29 -11.82 -9.66
C GLN A 351 2.91 -13.12 -10.22
N SER A 352 2.38 -14.27 -9.80
CA SER A 352 2.88 -15.56 -10.26
C SER A 352 2.27 -15.94 -11.62
N VAL A 353 3.11 -15.96 -12.66
CA VAL A 353 2.72 -16.42 -14.01
C VAL A 353 2.40 -17.91 -14.09
N THR A 354 2.72 -18.68 -13.04
CA THR A 354 2.40 -20.12 -12.95
C THR A 354 1.15 -20.39 -12.11
N SER A 355 0.57 -19.37 -11.45
CA SER A 355 -0.70 -19.53 -10.74
C SER A 355 -1.85 -19.78 -11.71
N GLY A 356 -2.86 -20.54 -11.29
CA GLY A 356 -4.13 -20.65 -12.03
C GLY A 356 -4.82 -19.29 -12.19
N ASP A 357 -4.61 -18.37 -11.24
CA ASP A 357 -5.20 -17.02 -11.25
C ASP A 357 -4.70 -16.17 -12.42
N ILE A 358 -3.59 -16.50 -13.07
CA ILE A 358 -3.11 -15.75 -14.25
C ILE A 358 -4.11 -15.82 -15.43
N THR A 359 -5.01 -16.81 -15.42
CA THR A 359 -6.03 -17.02 -16.45
C THR A 359 -7.07 -15.92 -16.44
N CYS A 360 -7.81 -15.78 -15.33
CA CYS A 360 -8.96 -14.88 -15.20
C CYS A 360 -8.99 -14.11 -13.87
N ASN A 361 -7.86 -14.05 -13.16
CA ASN A 361 -7.73 -13.53 -11.79
C ASN A 361 -8.40 -14.43 -10.73
N VAL A 362 -8.20 -14.10 -9.45
CA VAL A 362 -8.77 -14.81 -8.30
C VAL A 362 -10.29 -14.86 -8.40
N GLY A 363 -10.85 -16.08 -8.37
CA GLY A 363 -12.29 -16.33 -8.51
C GLY A 363 -12.81 -16.28 -9.95
N GLY A 364 -12.02 -15.82 -10.92
CA GLY A 364 -12.43 -15.67 -12.32
C GLY A 364 -12.57 -16.98 -13.10
N THR A 365 -12.20 -18.11 -12.51
CA THR A 365 -12.51 -19.45 -13.06
C THR A 365 -13.98 -19.84 -12.87
N THR A 366 -14.71 -19.12 -12.01
CA THR A 366 -16.16 -19.29 -11.85
C THR A 366 -16.89 -18.26 -12.70
N GLY A 367 -17.81 -18.72 -13.55
CA GLY A 367 -18.60 -17.82 -14.38
C GLY A 367 -19.69 -17.07 -13.61
N VAL A 368 -20.20 -16.02 -14.25
CA VAL A 368 -21.34 -15.22 -13.81
C VAL A 368 -22.56 -15.52 -14.67
N ALA A 369 -23.74 -15.03 -14.27
CA ALA A 369 -24.96 -15.26 -15.03
C ALA A 369 -25.04 -14.47 -16.35
N GLY A 370 -24.40 -13.29 -16.42
CA GLY A 370 -24.51 -12.41 -17.58
C GLY A 370 -23.63 -12.84 -18.75
N LEU A 371 -24.14 -12.66 -19.95
CA LEU A 371 -23.48 -13.02 -21.21
C LEU A 371 -23.71 -11.85 -22.19
N CYS A 372 -22.63 -11.23 -22.66
CA CYS A 372 -22.72 -10.10 -23.58
C CYS A 372 -22.67 -10.58 -25.03
N SER A 373 -23.65 -10.19 -25.85
CA SER A 373 -23.64 -10.51 -27.28
C SER A 373 -22.79 -9.50 -28.05
N VAL A 374 -21.92 -9.98 -28.94
CA VAL A 374 -21.09 -9.16 -29.81
C VAL A 374 -21.05 -9.76 -31.21
N ALA A 375 -21.22 -8.97 -32.26
CA ALA A 375 -21.01 -9.46 -33.62
C ALA A 375 -19.52 -9.43 -33.99
N ALA A 376 -19.03 -10.46 -34.68
CA ALA A 376 -17.70 -10.43 -35.27
C ALA A 376 -17.58 -9.18 -36.18
N GLY A 377 -16.48 -8.43 -36.04
CA GLY A 377 -16.28 -7.13 -36.69
C GLY A 377 -16.81 -5.91 -35.91
N GLN A 378 -17.56 -6.08 -34.81
CA GLN A 378 -17.94 -4.98 -33.94
C GLN A 378 -16.79 -4.51 -33.05
N THR A 379 -16.92 -3.27 -32.58
CA THR A 379 -16.01 -2.71 -31.58
C THR A 379 -16.41 -3.17 -30.17
N VAL A 380 -15.40 -3.51 -29.38
CA VAL A 380 -15.51 -3.79 -27.96
C VAL A 380 -14.53 -2.89 -27.22
N THR A 381 -14.97 -2.34 -26.10
CA THR A 381 -14.13 -1.53 -25.22
C THR A 381 -14.08 -2.16 -23.83
N VAL A 382 -12.88 -2.42 -23.34
CA VAL A 382 -12.65 -2.85 -21.95
C VAL A 382 -12.26 -1.64 -21.12
N GLU A 383 -12.78 -1.55 -19.90
CA GLU A 383 -12.60 -0.39 -19.04
C GLU A 383 -12.10 -0.79 -17.64
N MET A 384 -11.04 -0.13 -17.19
CA MET A 384 -10.40 -0.33 -15.90
C MET A 384 -10.50 0.94 -15.05
N HIS A 385 -10.62 0.78 -13.73
CA HIS A 385 -10.51 1.87 -12.75
C HIS A 385 -9.90 1.41 -11.43
N ALA A 386 -9.46 2.39 -10.64
CA ALA A 386 -8.78 2.21 -9.37
C ALA A 386 -9.58 1.44 -8.31
N GLN A 387 -10.83 1.86 -8.14
CA GLN A 387 -11.71 1.42 -7.07
C GLN A 387 -12.94 0.76 -7.68
N ALA A 388 -13.48 -0.24 -6.97
CA ALA A 388 -14.68 -0.93 -7.42
C ALA A 388 -15.84 0.05 -7.65
N GLY A 389 -16.35 0.09 -8.87
CA GLY A 389 -17.45 0.96 -9.28
C GLY A 389 -17.07 2.43 -9.53
N ASP A 390 -15.79 2.80 -9.36
CA ASP A 390 -15.30 4.11 -9.79
C ASP A 390 -15.17 4.15 -11.31
N ARG A 391 -15.54 5.27 -11.93
CA ARG A 391 -15.47 5.47 -13.38
C ARG A 391 -14.99 6.86 -13.77
N SER A 392 -14.37 7.55 -12.82
CA SER A 392 -13.95 8.94 -12.99
C SER A 392 -12.85 9.05 -14.04
N CYS A 393 -13.00 10.02 -14.95
CA CYS A 393 -11.92 10.44 -15.85
C CYS A 393 -11.01 11.52 -15.22
N ASP A 394 -11.36 12.01 -14.02
CA ASP A 394 -10.60 13.05 -13.33
C ASP A 394 -9.36 12.47 -12.61
N THR A 395 -9.26 11.15 -12.55
CA THR A 395 -8.16 10.39 -11.96
C THR A 395 -7.65 9.35 -12.94
N GLU A 396 -6.37 9.00 -12.84
CA GLU A 396 -5.80 7.90 -13.62
C GLU A 396 -6.56 6.61 -13.34
N ALA A 397 -6.98 5.92 -14.40
CA ALA A 397 -7.61 4.61 -14.31
C ALA A 397 -6.68 3.58 -13.68
N ILE A 398 -5.38 3.70 -13.95
CA ILE A 398 -4.29 3.01 -13.25
C ILE A 398 -3.08 3.95 -13.11
N GLY A 399 -2.85 4.44 -11.89
CA GLY A 399 -1.88 5.49 -11.64
C GLY A 399 -0.56 5.02 -11.01
N GLY A 400 0.16 5.95 -10.38
CA GLY A 400 1.32 5.62 -9.54
C GLY A 400 2.50 5.06 -10.34
N ASN A 401 2.62 5.46 -11.61
CA ASN A 401 3.62 4.98 -12.55
C ASN A 401 3.54 3.47 -12.86
N HIS A 402 2.35 2.87 -12.85
CA HIS A 402 2.10 1.50 -13.32
C HIS A 402 2.21 1.41 -14.85
N PHE A 403 3.41 1.69 -15.36
CA PHE A 403 3.72 1.67 -16.78
C PHE A 403 3.84 0.24 -17.29
N GLY A 404 3.25 -0.02 -18.44
CA GLY A 404 3.32 -1.33 -19.08
C GLY A 404 2.32 -1.51 -20.22
N PRO A 405 2.24 -2.72 -20.78
CA PRO A 405 1.33 -3.00 -21.89
C PRO A 405 -0.12 -3.16 -21.44
N VAL A 406 -1.03 -2.96 -22.39
CA VAL A 406 -2.42 -3.42 -22.35
C VAL A 406 -2.58 -4.54 -23.37
N ILE A 407 -3.19 -5.66 -22.99
CA ILE A 407 -3.29 -6.85 -23.83
C ILE A 407 -4.72 -7.41 -23.76
N VAL A 408 -5.28 -7.81 -24.90
CA VAL A 408 -6.59 -8.46 -24.97
C VAL A 408 -6.47 -9.81 -25.68
N TYR A 409 -7.02 -10.84 -25.05
CA TYR A 409 -7.14 -12.18 -25.60
C TYR A 409 -8.60 -12.58 -25.73
N MET A 410 -8.88 -13.49 -26.64
CA MET A 410 -10.14 -14.22 -26.71
C MET A 410 -9.85 -15.73 -26.71
N GLY A 411 -10.82 -16.52 -26.25
CA GLY A 411 -10.76 -17.98 -26.30
C GLY A 411 -12.13 -18.58 -26.53
N LYS A 412 -12.26 -19.43 -27.55
CA LYS A 412 -13.53 -20.11 -27.87
C LYS A 412 -13.81 -21.17 -26.81
N VAL A 413 -15.04 -21.25 -26.34
CA VAL A 413 -15.49 -22.22 -25.33
C VAL A 413 -16.86 -22.77 -25.71
N ASP A 414 -17.23 -23.92 -25.15
CA ASP A 414 -18.57 -24.49 -25.36
C ASP A 414 -19.64 -23.62 -24.68
N ASP A 415 -19.38 -23.19 -23.44
CA ASP A 415 -20.27 -22.35 -22.63
C ASP A 415 -19.46 -21.33 -21.81
N ALA A 416 -19.62 -20.05 -22.13
CA ALA A 416 -18.89 -18.96 -21.48
C ALA A 416 -19.33 -18.70 -20.04
N THR A 417 -20.49 -19.23 -19.61
CA THR A 417 -20.98 -19.09 -18.23
C THR A 417 -20.43 -20.14 -17.28
N THR A 418 -19.81 -21.20 -17.80
CA THR A 418 -19.26 -22.31 -16.99
C THR A 418 -17.80 -22.62 -17.27
N ALA A 419 -17.25 -22.22 -18.42
CA ALA A 419 -15.84 -22.45 -18.75
C ALA A 419 -14.89 -21.73 -17.77
N ASP A 420 -13.83 -22.42 -17.34
CA ASP A 420 -12.82 -21.90 -16.42
C ASP A 420 -11.63 -21.23 -17.14
N GLY A 421 -11.60 -21.27 -18.47
CA GLY A 421 -10.52 -20.73 -19.29
C GLY A 421 -9.30 -21.62 -19.42
N SER A 422 -9.38 -22.88 -18.97
CA SER A 422 -8.28 -23.84 -19.07
C SER A 422 -8.00 -24.31 -20.50
N GLY A 423 -6.76 -24.75 -20.73
CA GLY A 423 -6.32 -25.29 -22.02
C GLY A 423 -5.87 -24.24 -23.04
N PRO A 424 -5.43 -24.69 -24.23
CA PRO A 424 -4.79 -23.84 -25.24
C PRO A 424 -5.82 -23.08 -26.10
N ILE A 425 -6.71 -22.33 -25.46
CA ILE A 425 -7.81 -21.62 -26.12
C ILE A 425 -7.49 -20.17 -26.45
N TRP A 426 -6.48 -19.57 -25.77
CA TRP A 426 -6.28 -18.13 -25.78
C TRP A 426 -5.48 -17.66 -26.99
N PHE A 427 -6.08 -16.83 -27.83
CA PHE A 427 -5.39 -16.12 -28.90
C PHE A 427 -5.48 -14.61 -28.65
N LYS A 428 -4.38 -13.90 -28.91
CA LYS A 428 -4.31 -12.46 -28.70
C LYS A 428 -5.08 -11.76 -29.82
N VAL A 429 -5.94 -10.80 -29.49
CA VAL A 429 -6.73 -10.03 -30.46
C VAL A 429 -6.38 -8.54 -30.47
N ASP A 430 -5.74 -8.06 -29.41
CA ASP A 430 -5.23 -6.69 -29.34
C ASP A 430 -4.04 -6.59 -28.38
N GLN A 431 -3.14 -5.63 -28.64
CA GLN A 431 -2.14 -5.21 -27.67
C GLN A 431 -1.69 -3.77 -27.93
N GLU A 432 -1.25 -3.11 -26.87
CA GLU A 432 -0.47 -1.88 -26.93
C GLU A 432 0.70 -1.99 -25.96
N GLY A 433 1.93 -1.84 -26.49
CA GLY A 433 3.18 -2.04 -25.75
C GLY A 433 3.83 -0.74 -25.31
N TYR A 434 5.09 -0.54 -25.72
CA TYR A 434 5.85 0.69 -25.50
C TYR A 434 6.26 1.29 -26.86
N ASP A 435 5.96 2.57 -27.07
CA ASP A 435 6.40 3.33 -28.23
C ASP A 435 7.72 4.03 -27.93
N VAL A 436 8.80 3.59 -28.58
CA VAL A 436 10.17 4.11 -28.34
C VAL A 436 10.31 5.60 -28.70
N PRO A 437 9.78 6.09 -29.84
CA PRO A 437 9.88 7.51 -30.21
C PRO A 437 9.22 8.46 -29.21
N THR A 438 8.01 8.14 -28.75
CA THR A 438 7.22 9.01 -27.87
C THR A 438 7.40 8.68 -26.38
N LYS A 439 8.01 7.53 -26.07
CA LYS A 439 8.21 6.99 -24.73
C LYS A 439 6.91 6.74 -23.98
N THR A 440 5.86 6.39 -24.70
CA THR A 440 4.54 6.11 -24.13
C THR A 440 4.33 4.61 -23.96
N TRP A 441 3.66 4.25 -22.86
CA TRP A 441 3.21 2.89 -22.60
C TRP A 441 1.72 2.77 -22.88
N GLY A 442 1.24 1.56 -23.18
CA GLY A 442 -0.19 1.29 -23.36
C GLY A 442 -1.04 1.74 -22.17
N THR A 443 -0.53 1.63 -20.93
CA THR A 443 -1.25 2.16 -19.76
C THR A 443 -1.37 3.68 -19.72
N MET A 444 -0.47 4.42 -20.37
CA MET A 444 -0.62 5.88 -20.51
C MET A 444 -1.76 6.20 -21.47
N THR A 445 -1.79 5.53 -22.64
CA THR A 445 -2.90 5.66 -23.59
C THR A 445 -4.23 5.23 -22.97
N LEU A 446 -4.23 4.19 -22.14
CA LEU A 446 -5.40 3.74 -21.39
C LEU A 446 -5.92 4.85 -20.45
N ASN A 447 -5.02 5.49 -19.70
CA ASN A 447 -5.37 6.61 -18.81
C ASN A 447 -5.88 7.83 -19.58
N ASP A 448 -5.23 8.19 -20.70
CA ASP A 448 -5.66 9.28 -21.58
C ASP A 448 -7.07 9.05 -22.16
N ASN A 449 -7.47 7.78 -22.28
CA ASN A 449 -8.80 7.36 -22.72
C ASN A 449 -9.74 7.00 -21.56
N CYS A 450 -9.51 7.53 -20.36
CA CYS A 450 -10.37 7.32 -19.19
C CYS A 450 -10.59 5.82 -18.88
N GLY A 451 -9.48 5.08 -18.83
CA GLY A 451 -9.45 3.66 -18.51
C GLY A 451 -9.88 2.74 -19.64
N LYS A 452 -10.14 3.26 -20.85
CA LYS A 452 -10.75 2.52 -21.95
C LYS A 452 -9.74 2.08 -23.00
N ARG A 453 -9.79 0.81 -23.37
CA ARG A 453 -9.10 0.26 -24.55
C ARG A 453 -10.13 -0.35 -25.49
N THR A 454 -10.29 0.28 -26.66
CA THR A 454 -11.17 -0.20 -27.73
C THR A 454 -10.39 -1.03 -28.72
N PHE A 455 -10.97 -2.16 -29.14
CA PHE A 455 -10.48 -3.00 -30.22
C PHE A 455 -11.66 -3.54 -31.05
N THR A 456 -11.37 -4.10 -32.22
CA THR A 456 -12.37 -4.71 -33.10
C THR A 456 -12.32 -6.22 -32.95
N VAL A 457 -13.46 -6.86 -32.65
CA VAL A 457 -13.54 -8.33 -32.65
C VAL A 457 -13.23 -8.84 -34.06
N PRO A 458 -12.28 -9.78 -34.24
CA PRO A 458 -11.88 -10.19 -35.57
C PRO A 458 -13.06 -10.74 -36.39
N SER A 459 -13.21 -10.22 -37.61
CA SER A 459 -14.42 -10.40 -38.41
C SER A 459 -14.62 -11.84 -38.92
N SER A 460 -13.52 -12.58 -39.03
CA SER A 460 -13.54 -13.97 -39.51
C SER A 460 -13.88 -15.00 -38.43
N LEU A 461 -14.02 -14.62 -37.15
CA LEU A 461 -14.30 -15.57 -36.07
C LEU A 461 -15.62 -16.31 -36.27
N ALA A 462 -15.59 -17.62 -36.01
CA ALA A 462 -16.78 -18.46 -35.98
C ALA A 462 -17.72 -18.04 -34.84
N PRO A 463 -19.05 -17.98 -35.05
CA PRO A 463 -19.99 -17.66 -33.99
C PRO A 463 -19.96 -18.70 -32.85
N GLY A 464 -20.39 -18.31 -31.65
CA GLY A 464 -20.47 -19.16 -30.46
C GLY A 464 -19.97 -18.46 -29.19
N ASN A 465 -19.79 -19.22 -28.12
CA ASN A 465 -19.33 -18.70 -26.83
C ASN A 465 -17.81 -18.46 -26.82
N TYR A 466 -17.41 -17.35 -26.21
CA TYR A 466 -16.01 -16.96 -26.00
C TYR A 466 -15.81 -16.39 -24.60
N LEU A 467 -14.61 -16.59 -24.05
CA LEU A 467 -14.08 -15.75 -23.00
C LEU A 467 -13.22 -14.65 -23.62
N LEU A 468 -13.30 -13.44 -23.08
CA LEU A 468 -12.38 -12.35 -23.38
C LEU A 468 -11.57 -12.05 -22.13
N ARG A 469 -10.26 -11.97 -22.23
CA ARG A 469 -9.35 -11.63 -21.13
C ARG A 469 -8.65 -10.31 -21.44
N ALA A 470 -8.94 -9.27 -20.67
CA ALA A 470 -8.25 -7.99 -20.74
C ALA A 470 -7.20 -7.93 -19.63
N GLU A 471 -6.02 -7.41 -19.93
CA GLU A 471 -4.90 -7.37 -19.00
C GLU A 471 -4.08 -6.09 -19.11
N VAL A 472 -3.65 -5.58 -17.96
CA VAL A 472 -2.51 -4.67 -17.83
C VAL A 472 -1.39 -5.42 -17.10
N ILE A 473 -0.14 -5.24 -17.55
CA ILE A 473 1.04 -5.70 -16.81
C ILE A 473 1.79 -4.46 -16.33
N ALA A 474 1.76 -4.14 -15.03
CA ALA A 474 2.55 -3.04 -14.50
C ALA A 474 3.99 -3.48 -14.23
N LEU A 475 4.94 -2.73 -14.80
CA LEU A 475 6.36 -3.10 -14.85
C LEU A 475 7.24 -2.24 -13.94
N HIS A 476 6.66 -1.38 -13.11
CA HIS A 476 7.40 -0.46 -12.23
C HIS A 476 8.33 -1.17 -11.22
N ALA A 477 8.07 -2.45 -10.92
CA ALA A 477 8.91 -3.30 -10.07
C ALA A 477 9.53 -4.49 -10.83
N ALA A 478 9.38 -4.55 -12.17
CA ALA A 478 9.75 -5.69 -13.01
C ALA A 478 11.26 -5.84 -13.27
N GLY A 479 12.12 -5.00 -12.68
CA GLY A 479 13.58 -5.16 -12.75
C GLY A 479 14.10 -6.40 -12.01
N SER A 480 13.24 -7.13 -11.32
CA SER A 480 13.51 -8.40 -10.64
C SER A 480 12.42 -9.43 -10.95
N SER A 481 12.79 -10.71 -11.01
CA SER A 481 11.83 -11.80 -11.25
C SER A 481 10.74 -11.79 -10.17
N GLY A 482 9.49 -11.97 -10.58
CA GLY A 482 8.31 -11.83 -9.71
C GLY A 482 7.85 -10.40 -9.43
N GLY A 483 8.57 -9.38 -9.93
CA GLY A 483 8.23 -7.98 -9.72
C GLY A 483 7.11 -7.44 -10.61
N ALA A 484 6.87 -8.06 -11.77
CA ALA A 484 5.76 -7.68 -12.64
C ALA A 484 4.41 -7.95 -11.95
N GLN A 485 3.46 -7.03 -12.15
CA GLN A 485 2.13 -7.09 -11.56
C GLN A 485 1.09 -7.18 -12.65
N PHE A 486 0.27 -8.23 -12.61
CA PHE A 486 -0.69 -8.56 -13.65
C PHE A 486 -2.11 -8.26 -13.15
N TYR A 487 -2.82 -7.39 -13.87
CA TYR A 487 -4.17 -6.96 -13.58
C TYR A 487 -5.08 -7.41 -14.72
N MET A 488 -5.76 -8.54 -14.57
CA MET A 488 -6.66 -9.07 -15.58
C MET A 488 -8.07 -9.31 -15.05
N SER A 489 -9.03 -9.37 -15.96
CA SER A 489 -10.38 -9.86 -15.73
C SER A 489 -10.92 -10.53 -16.99
N CYS A 490 -11.83 -11.49 -16.80
CA CYS A 490 -12.46 -12.21 -17.89
C CYS A 490 -13.92 -11.80 -18.09
N TYR A 491 -14.33 -11.73 -19.35
CA TYR A 491 -15.69 -11.40 -19.77
C TYR A 491 -16.29 -12.57 -20.55
N GLN A 492 -17.60 -12.74 -20.45
CA GLN A 492 -18.36 -13.82 -21.05
C GLN A 492 -19.09 -13.28 -22.28
N LEU A 493 -18.76 -13.80 -23.46
CA LEU A 493 -19.27 -13.31 -24.72
C LEU A 493 -19.99 -14.39 -25.52
N GLU A 494 -21.08 -14.01 -26.18
CA GLU A 494 -21.64 -14.73 -27.32
C GLU A 494 -21.26 -13.97 -28.60
N VAL A 495 -20.34 -14.53 -29.39
CA VAL A 495 -19.96 -13.98 -30.69
C VAL A 495 -20.97 -14.41 -31.75
N THR A 496 -21.56 -13.46 -32.46
CA THR A 496 -22.49 -13.69 -33.57
C THR A 496 -21.85 -13.34 -34.92
N GLY A 497 -22.43 -13.79 -36.03
CA GLY A 497 -21.93 -13.53 -37.38
C GLY A 497 -21.83 -14.81 -38.22
N SER A 498 -21.05 -14.74 -39.30
CA SER A 498 -20.92 -15.82 -40.29
C SER A 498 -19.47 -16.25 -40.56
N GLY A 499 -18.54 -15.81 -39.72
CA GLY A 499 -17.14 -16.24 -39.82
C GLY A 499 -16.97 -17.73 -39.58
N THR A 500 -15.78 -18.25 -39.86
CA THR A 500 -15.44 -19.68 -39.74
C THR A 500 -14.10 -19.93 -39.06
N ALA A 501 -13.35 -18.88 -38.74
CA ALA A 501 -12.05 -19.00 -38.09
C ALA A 501 -12.20 -19.47 -36.64
N SER A 502 -11.38 -20.46 -36.28
CA SER A 502 -11.22 -20.93 -34.91
C SER A 502 -9.72 -20.99 -34.61
N PRO A 503 -9.10 -19.86 -34.22
CA PRO A 503 -7.66 -19.78 -34.02
C PRO A 503 -7.18 -20.77 -32.95
N SER A 504 -6.04 -21.40 -33.18
CA SER A 504 -5.33 -22.14 -32.13
C SER A 504 -4.77 -21.16 -31.11
N GLY A 505 -4.89 -21.47 -29.82
CA GLY A 505 -4.42 -20.61 -28.75
C GLY A 505 -3.22 -21.15 -27.97
N VAL A 506 -2.85 -20.38 -26.95
CA VAL A 506 -1.93 -20.74 -25.87
C VAL A 506 -2.70 -20.98 -24.58
N SER A 507 -2.05 -21.56 -23.57
CA SER A 507 -2.65 -21.80 -22.25
C SER A 507 -2.23 -20.73 -21.26
N PHE A 508 -3.14 -20.36 -20.36
CA PHE A 508 -2.82 -19.68 -19.11
C PHE A 508 -3.16 -20.62 -17.94
N PRO A 509 -2.23 -20.86 -16.99
CA PRO A 509 -0.79 -20.57 -17.07
C PRO A 509 -0.08 -21.31 -18.22
N GLY A 510 1.06 -20.79 -18.66
CA GLY A 510 1.93 -21.42 -19.67
C GLY A 510 2.44 -20.48 -20.75
N ALA A 511 1.61 -19.53 -21.20
CA ALA A 511 1.98 -18.57 -22.25
C ALA A 511 3.03 -17.54 -21.80
N TYR A 512 3.15 -17.32 -20.49
CA TYR A 512 4.10 -16.39 -19.88
C TYR A 512 5.16 -17.13 -19.09
N SER A 513 6.40 -16.65 -19.17
CA SER A 513 7.49 -16.99 -18.28
C SER A 513 7.90 -15.76 -17.45
N ALA A 514 8.28 -15.98 -16.20
CA ALA A 514 8.84 -14.91 -15.36
C ALA A 514 10.15 -14.33 -15.93
N SER A 515 10.78 -15.02 -16.88
CA SER A 515 11.97 -14.58 -17.60
C SER A 515 11.69 -13.93 -18.96
N ASP A 516 10.43 -13.81 -19.39
CA ASP A 516 10.12 -13.18 -20.66
C ASP A 516 10.60 -11.73 -20.65
N PRO A 517 11.22 -11.22 -21.73
CA PRO A 517 11.77 -9.86 -21.76
C PRO A 517 10.70 -8.77 -21.64
N GLY A 518 9.44 -9.10 -21.86
CA GLY A 518 8.30 -8.20 -21.61
C GLY A 518 7.80 -8.22 -20.16
N ILE A 519 8.30 -9.14 -19.33
CA ILE A 519 7.90 -9.39 -17.93
C ILE A 519 9.05 -9.11 -16.96
N LEU A 520 10.28 -9.52 -17.27
CA LEU A 520 11.50 -9.18 -16.52
C LEU A 520 12.26 -8.08 -17.25
N ILE A 521 12.03 -6.84 -16.83
CA ILE A 521 12.56 -5.64 -17.50
C ILE A 521 12.72 -4.48 -16.51
N ASP A 522 13.85 -3.78 -16.59
CA ASP A 522 14.07 -2.52 -15.88
C ASP A 522 13.60 -1.34 -16.76
N ILE A 523 12.37 -0.87 -16.50
CA ILE A 523 11.76 0.22 -17.26
C ILE A 523 12.34 1.61 -16.93
N TYR A 524 13.25 1.71 -15.97
CA TYR A 524 13.94 2.96 -15.63
C TYR A 524 15.26 3.14 -16.39
N SER A 525 15.67 2.10 -17.11
CA SER A 525 16.78 2.14 -18.06
C SER A 525 16.31 2.60 -19.45
N GLU A 526 17.25 2.84 -20.37
CA GLU A 526 16.89 3.17 -21.76
C GLU A 526 16.26 1.96 -22.46
N ILE A 527 14.98 2.10 -22.86
CA ILE A 527 14.25 1.06 -23.58
C ILE A 527 14.35 1.32 -25.08
N THR A 528 15.18 0.55 -25.77
CA THR A 528 15.33 0.63 -27.25
C THR A 528 14.33 -0.23 -28.01
N SER A 529 13.76 -1.23 -27.34
CA SER A 529 12.67 -2.08 -27.85
C SER A 529 11.94 -2.75 -26.71
N TYR A 530 10.64 -3.01 -26.90
CA TYR A 530 9.83 -3.76 -25.94
C TYR A 530 9.01 -4.81 -26.69
N THR A 531 9.01 -6.04 -26.18
CA THR A 531 8.22 -7.14 -26.72
C THR A 531 7.10 -7.46 -25.76
N VAL A 532 5.85 -7.24 -26.20
CA VAL A 532 4.67 -7.62 -25.42
C VAL A 532 4.64 -9.14 -25.22
N PRO A 533 4.44 -9.65 -23.99
CA PRO A 533 4.42 -11.10 -23.72
C PRO A 533 3.33 -11.88 -24.49
N GLY A 534 3.54 -13.19 -24.67
CA GLY A 534 2.60 -14.11 -25.31
C GLY A 534 2.66 -14.11 -26.86
N PRO A 535 1.68 -14.74 -27.54
CA PRO A 535 1.67 -14.92 -28.99
C PRO A 535 1.43 -13.60 -29.75
N ASP A 536 1.65 -13.62 -31.07
CA ASP A 536 1.29 -12.51 -31.96
C ASP A 536 -0.23 -12.27 -31.99
N VAL A 537 -0.62 -11.05 -32.37
CA VAL A 537 -2.03 -10.67 -32.55
C VAL A 537 -2.62 -11.39 -33.75
N PHE A 538 -3.75 -12.06 -33.53
CA PHE A 538 -4.60 -12.60 -34.57
C PHE A 538 -5.45 -11.48 -35.19
N THR A 539 -5.26 -11.22 -36.49
CA THR A 539 -5.90 -10.09 -37.18
C THR A 539 -7.25 -10.42 -37.81
N GLY A 540 -7.52 -11.71 -38.04
CA GLY A 540 -8.82 -12.31 -38.40
C GLY A 540 -9.64 -11.68 -39.51
#